data_AF-A0A2I0CNW3-F1
#
_entry.id   AF-A0A2I0CNW3-F1
#
_cell.length_a   1.000
_cell.length_b   1.000
_cell.length_c   1.000
_cell.angle_alpha   90.00
_cell.angle_beta   90.00
_cell.angle_gamma   90.00
#
_symmetry.space_group_name_H-M   'P 1'
#
loop_
_entity.id
_entity.type
_entity.pdbx_description
1 polymer ?
#
loop_
_entity_poly.entity_id
_entity_poly.type
_entity_poly.pdbx_seq_one_letter_code
_entity_poly.pdbx_strand_id
1 'polypeptide(L)'
;MSTMPNSTTRGHVVTVCHSGTGRRRELPPLTIGGLALELAEMLRSSLPAALVAIVRIDLRHADRAEAEQHTEAIKRLVIEARQAEQPGHAFLVATGYWQATAGE
;
A
#
# COMPACT_ATOMS: atom_id res chain seq x y z
N MET A 1 21.76 29.95 16.84
CA MET A 1 20.96 28.73 17.13
C MET A 1 20.49 28.18 15.81
N SER A 2 21.18 27.18 15.28
CA SER A 2 20.83 26.56 13.99
C SER A 2 19.69 25.57 14.22
N THR A 3 18.53 25.82 13.63
CA THR A 3 17.46 24.84 13.50
C THR A 3 18.02 23.62 12.78
N MET A 4 18.20 22.51 13.50
CA MET A 4 18.51 21.24 12.87
C MET A 4 17.36 20.90 11.91
N PRO A 5 17.63 20.43 10.69
CA PRO A 5 16.57 19.91 9.84
C PRO A 5 15.95 18.74 10.62
N ASN A 6 14.67 18.87 10.98
CA ASN A 6 13.90 17.70 11.36
C ASN A 6 13.91 16.78 10.13
N SER A 7 14.77 15.76 10.18
CA SER A 7 14.82 14.69 9.19
C SER A 7 13.55 13.85 9.32
N THR A 8 12.41 14.44 8.99
CA THR A 8 11.12 13.77 9.07
C THR A 8 11.14 12.66 8.05
N THR A 9 11.10 11.41 8.52
CA THR A 9 11.02 10.26 7.62
C THR A 9 9.63 10.26 7.01
N ARG A 10 9.55 10.32 5.68
CA ARG A 10 8.26 10.34 4.98
C ARG A 10 7.79 8.93 4.69
N GLY A 11 6.56 8.64 5.06
CA GLY A 11 5.83 7.43 4.71
C GLY A 11 4.82 7.67 3.60
N HIS A 12 4.36 6.58 2.99
CA HIS A 12 3.36 6.56 1.93
C HIS A 12 2.30 5.51 2.27
N VAL A 13 1.06 5.94 2.43
CA VAL A 13 -0.08 5.05 2.70
C VAL A 13 -0.89 4.92 1.43
N VAL A 14 -1.04 3.68 0.96
CA VAL A 14 -1.93 3.37 -0.16
C VAL A 14 -3.33 3.12 0.41
N THR A 15 -4.29 3.93 -0.01
CA THR A 15 -5.69 3.85 0.39
C THR A 15 -6.53 3.36 -0.78
N VAL A 16 -7.39 2.38 -0.53
CA VAL A 16 -8.35 1.82 -1.49
C VAL A 16 -9.76 2.07 -0.98
N CYS A 17 -10.57 2.78 -1.76
CA CYS A 17 -11.96 3.05 -1.47
C CYS A 17 -12.85 2.41 -2.54
N HIS A 18 -13.72 1.47 -2.14
CA HIS A 18 -14.69 0.87 -3.04
C HIS A 18 -15.93 1.76 -3.15
N SER A 19 -16.18 2.30 -4.34
CA SER A 19 -17.32 3.17 -4.61
C SER A 19 -18.67 2.47 -4.38
N GLY A 20 -18.78 1.18 -4.72
CA GLY A 20 -20.02 0.41 -4.58
C GLY A 20 -20.39 0.03 -3.14
N THR A 21 -19.41 -0.18 -2.26
CA THR A 21 -19.66 -0.62 -0.87
C THR A 21 -19.33 0.44 0.18
N GLY A 22 -18.75 1.57 -0.22
CA GLY A 22 -18.24 2.61 0.69
C GLY A 22 -17.05 2.15 1.54
N ARG A 23 -16.56 0.92 1.37
CA ARG A 23 -15.48 0.35 2.18
C ARG A 23 -14.16 1.03 1.85
N ARG A 24 -13.48 1.51 2.87
CA ARG A 24 -12.11 2.00 2.81
C ARG A 24 -11.17 1.01 3.48
N ARG A 25 -10.04 0.73 2.83
CA ARG A 25 -8.93 -0.02 3.41
C ARG A 25 -7.63 0.72 3.15
N GLU A 26 -6.73 0.61 4.11
CA GLU A 26 -5.41 1.20 4.04
C GLU A 26 -4.37 0.11 4.21
N LEU A 27 -3.34 0.19 3.39
CA LEU A 27 -2.14 -0.62 3.56
C LEU A 27 -1.22 0.05 4.58
N PRO A 28 -0.38 -0.74 5.28
CA PRO A 28 0.58 -0.18 6.22
C PRO A 28 1.49 0.86 5.55
N PRO A 29 1.96 1.87 6.31
CA PRO A 29 2.85 2.90 5.76
C PRO A 29 4.12 2.31 5.15
N LEU A 30 4.44 2.78 3.93
CA LEU A 30 5.64 2.39 3.20
C LEU A 30 6.67 3.52 3.19
N THR A 31 7.93 3.20 3.43
CA THR A 31 9.03 4.18 3.38
C THR A 31 9.52 4.44 1.96
N ILE A 32 9.18 3.56 1.00
CA ILE A 32 9.57 3.68 -0.41
C ILE A 32 8.38 4.15 -1.25
N GLY A 33 8.43 5.38 -1.75
CA GLY A 33 7.36 5.96 -2.58
C GLY A 33 7.16 5.25 -3.92
N GLY A 34 8.22 4.73 -4.54
CA GLY A 34 8.13 3.95 -5.78
C GLY A 34 7.33 2.65 -5.60
N LEU A 35 7.48 1.99 -4.46
CA LEU A 35 6.72 0.79 -4.11
C LEU A 35 5.23 1.14 -3.91
N ALA A 36 4.92 2.27 -3.29
CA ALA A 36 3.55 2.73 -3.12
C ALA A 36 2.88 3.07 -4.47
N LEU A 37 3.62 3.66 -5.41
CA LEU A 37 3.14 3.96 -6.77
C LEU A 37 2.80 2.69 -7.54
N GLU A 38 3.75 1.77 -7.59
CA GLU A 38 3.54 0.47 -8.22
C GLU A 38 2.34 -0.27 -7.63
N LEU A 39 2.25 -0.29 -6.30
CA LEU A 39 1.15 -0.96 -5.64
C LEU A 39 -0.20 -0.33 -6.00
N ALA A 40 -0.26 1.01 -6.06
CA ALA A 40 -1.46 1.69 -6.51
C ALA A 40 -1.84 1.33 -7.95
N GLU A 41 -0.87 1.19 -8.86
CA GLU A 41 -1.11 0.79 -10.25
C GLU A 41 -1.61 -0.64 -10.39
N MET A 42 -1.01 -1.59 -9.65
CA MET A 42 -1.49 -2.98 -9.61
C MET A 42 -2.93 -3.06 -9.09
N LEU A 43 -3.25 -2.31 -8.03
CA LEU A 43 -4.57 -2.28 -7.42
C LEU A 43 -5.61 -1.63 -8.34
N ARG A 44 -5.29 -0.53 -9.01
CA ARG A 44 -6.20 0.10 -10.00
C ARG A 44 -6.52 -0.85 -11.16
N SER A 45 -5.53 -1.58 -11.63
CA SER A 45 -5.72 -2.56 -12.71
C SER A 45 -6.63 -3.72 -12.30
N SER A 46 -6.58 -4.12 -11.02
CA SER A 46 -7.36 -5.28 -10.53
C SER A 46 -8.72 -4.88 -9.96
N LEU A 47 -8.87 -3.65 -9.49
CA LEU A 47 -10.09 -3.11 -8.90
C LEU A 47 -10.51 -1.82 -9.64
N PRO A 48 -10.96 -1.91 -10.90
CA PRO A 48 -11.24 -0.73 -11.73
C PRO A 48 -12.36 0.17 -11.17
N ALA A 49 -13.26 -0.38 -10.33
CA ALA A 49 -14.31 0.39 -9.67
C ALA A 49 -13.86 1.03 -8.33
N ALA A 50 -12.63 0.76 -7.86
CA ALA A 50 -12.10 1.32 -6.64
C ALA A 50 -11.27 2.58 -6.90
N LEU A 51 -11.43 3.57 -6.02
CA LEU A 51 -10.55 4.73 -5.96
C LEU A 51 -9.30 4.35 -5.17
N VAL A 52 -8.13 4.45 -5.81
CA VAL A 52 -6.84 4.16 -5.18
C VAL A 52 -6.00 5.43 -5.10
N ALA A 53 -5.68 5.85 -3.88
CA ALA A 53 -4.93 7.06 -3.58
C ALA A 53 -3.66 6.74 -2.78
N ILE A 54 -2.66 7.61 -2.89
CA ILE A 54 -1.43 7.55 -2.09
C ILE A 54 -1.38 8.81 -1.24
N VAL A 55 -1.34 8.63 0.08
CA VAL A 55 -1.22 9.73 1.04
C VAL A 55 0.20 9.74 1.58
N ARG A 56 0.88 10.89 1.49
CA ARG A 56 2.17 11.09 2.14
C ARG A 56 1.96 11.46 3.59
N ILE A 57 2.68 10.81 4.48
CA ILE A 57 2.60 11.05 5.92
C ILE A 57 3.99 11.28 6.50
N ASP A 58 4.05 12.00 7.62
CA ASP A 58 5.24 12.09 8.43
C ASP A 58 5.26 10.91 9.42
N LEU A 59 6.30 10.08 9.33
CA LEU A 59 6.51 8.98 10.26
C LEU A 59 7.21 9.51 11.52
N ARG A 60 6.72 9.12 12.69
CA ARG A 60 7.44 9.36 13.94
C ARG A 60 8.69 8.49 13.95
N HIS A 61 9.71 8.91 14.68
CA HIS A 61 10.96 8.15 14.78
C HIS A 61 10.74 6.72 15.29
N ALA A 62 9.80 6.53 16.22
CA ALA A 62 9.44 5.20 16.74
C ALA A 62 8.80 4.28 15.69
N ASP A 63 8.06 4.84 14.73
CA ASP A 63 7.29 4.09 13.74
C ASP A 63 8.12 3.74 12.49
N ARG A 64 9.32 4.31 12.37
CA ARG A 64 10.18 4.13 11.19
C ARG A 64 10.61 2.69 10.99
N ALA A 65 11.08 2.02 12.05
CA ALA A 65 11.57 0.65 11.94
C ALA A 65 10.44 -0.31 11.52
N GLU A 66 9.23 -0.09 12.05
CA GLU A 66 8.04 -0.85 11.67
C GLU A 66 7.65 -0.58 10.21
N ALA A 67 7.63 0.68 9.78
CA ALA A 67 7.35 1.03 8.38
C ALA A 67 8.38 0.45 7.40
N GLU A 68 9.67 0.36 7.78
CA GLU A 68 10.71 -0.32 7.00
C GLU A 68 10.44 -1.83 6.92
N GLN A 69 10.04 -2.48 8.01
CA GLN A 69 9.66 -3.89 8.01
C GLN A 69 8.45 -4.15 7.10
N HIS A 70 7.41 -3.33 7.20
CA HIS A 70 6.24 -3.39 6.32
C HIS A 70 6.63 -3.21 4.85
N THR A 71 7.54 -2.27 4.58
CA THR A 71 8.06 -2.03 3.23
C THR A 71 8.74 -3.27 2.67
N GLU A 72 9.60 -3.92 3.44
CA GLU A 72 10.29 -5.14 2.98
C GLU A 72 9.34 -6.33 2.83
N ALA A 73 8.29 -6.44 3.66
CA ALA A 73 7.26 -7.46 3.49
C ALA A 73 6.45 -7.24 2.20
N ILE A 74 5.96 -6.01 1.99
CA ILE A 74 5.16 -5.65 0.81
C ILE A 74 5.98 -5.78 -0.46
N LYS A 75 7.26 -5.38 -0.44
CA LYS A 75 8.17 -5.55 -1.57
C LYS A 75 8.29 -7.01 -2.02
N ARG A 76 8.40 -7.97 -1.09
CA ARG A 76 8.42 -9.40 -1.43
C ARG A 76 7.13 -9.84 -2.09
N LEU A 77 5.99 -9.45 -1.51
CA LEU A 77 4.66 -9.77 -2.06
C LEU A 77 4.46 -9.18 -3.46
N VAL A 78 4.92 -7.95 -3.71
CA VAL A 78 4.87 -7.33 -5.04
C VAL A 78 5.75 -8.09 -6.03
N ILE A 79 6.97 -8.49 -5.65
CA ILE A 79 7.87 -9.27 -6.51
C ILE A 79 7.24 -10.61 -6.89
N GLU A 80 6.65 -11.31 -5.93
CA GLU A 80 5.98 -12.59 -6.16
C GLU A 80 4.74 -12.41 -7.04
N ALA A 81 3.91 -11.41 -6.72
CA ALA A 81 2.69 -11.12 -7.46
C ALA A 81 2.97 -10.76 -8.94
N ARG A 82 4.06 -10.04 -9.23
CA ARG A 82 4.48 -9.72 -10.62
C ARG A 82 4.70 -10.94 -11.50
N GLN A 83 5.01 -12.10 -10.92
CA GLN A 83 5.23 -13.34 -11.68
C GLN A 83 3.92 -14.04 -12.04
N ALA A 84 2.79 -13.60 -11.49
CA ALA A 84 1.47 -14.14 -11.81
C ALA A 84 0.89 -13.51 -13.08
N GLU A 85 -0.04 -14.22 -13.73
CA GLU A 85 -0.76 -13.72 -14.90
C GLU A 85 -1.57 -12.44 -14.58
N GLN A 86 -2.04 -12.31 -13.34
CA GLN A 86 -2.80 -11.16 -12.85
C GLN A 86 -2.17 -10.63 -11.55
N PRO A 87 -1.15 -9.77 -11.65
CA PRO A 87 -0.36 -9.36 -10.48
C PRO A 87 -1.15 -8.74 -9.35
N GLY A 88 -2.02 -7.77 -9.63
CA GLY A 88 -2.78 -7.14 -8.54
C GLY A 88 -3.80 -8.07 -7.89
N HIS A 89 -4.41 -9.01 -8.62
CA HIS A 89 -5.23 -10.07 -8.03
C HIS A 89 -4.41 -11.00 -7.12
N ALA A 90 -3.24 -11.45 -7.59
CA ALA A 90 -2.34 -12.29 -6.79
C ALA A 90 -1.90 -11.57 -5.50
N PHE A 91 -1.55 -10.28 -5.60
CA PHE A 91 -1.22 -9.46 -4.44
C PHE A 91 -2.39 -9.36 -3.45
N LEU A 92 -3.61 -9.09 -3.93
CA LEU A 92 -4.81 -8.96 -3.10
C LEU A 92 -5.17 -10.25 -2.36
N VAL A 93 -4.96 -11.41 -3.00
CA VAL A 93 -5.15 -12.73 -2.38
C VAL A 93 -4.09 -12.96 -1.31
N ALA A 94 -2.81 -12.74 -1.62
CA ALA A 94 -1.70 -12.98 -0.71
C ALA A 94 -1.77 -12.12 0.57
N THR A 95 -2.31 -10.92 0.46
CA THR A 95 -2.51 -9.99 1.58
C THR A 95 -3.81 -10.21 2.34
N GLY A 96 -4.69 -11.12 1.89
CA GLY A 96 -6.06 -11.26 2.41
C GLY A 96 -6.92 -10.00 2.22
N TYR A 97 -6.46 -9.08 1.37
CA TYR A 97 -7.08 -7.78 1.13
C TYR A 97 -8.39 -7.93 0.35
N TRP A 98 -8.51 -9.01 -0.43
CA TRP A 98 -9.72 -9.43 -1.12
C TRP A 98 -10.20 -10.79 -0.61
N GLN A 99 -10.98 -10.76 0.47
CA GLN A 99 -12.01 -11.79 0.62
C GLN A 99 -13.14 -11.32 -0.30
N ALA A 100 -13.18 -11.83 -1.53
CA ALA A 100 -14.46 -11.95 -2.20
C ALA A 100 -15.33 -12.74 -1.21
N THR A 101 -16.27 -12.07 -0.55
CA THR A 101 -17.48 -12.76 -0.17
C THR A 101 -18.04 -13.28 -1.50
N ALA A 102 -17.74 -14.55 -1.79
CA ALA A 102 -18.51 -15.33 -2.73
C ALA A 102 -19.95 -15.28 -2.20
N GLY A 103 -20.79 -14.49 -2.85
CA GLY A 103 -22.20 -14.35 -2.51
C GLY A 103 -22.62 -12.91 -2.24
N GLU A 104 -22.95 -12.19 -3.31
CA GLU A 104 -24.14 -11.34 -3.41
C GLU A 104 -24.62 -11.36 -4.87
#